data_AF-M3GKS6-F1
#
_entry.id   AF-M3GKS6-F1
#
_cell.length_a   1.000
_cell.length_b   1.000
_cell.length_c   1.000
_cell.angle_alpha   90.00
_cell.angle_beta   90.00
_cell.angle_gamma   90.00
#
_symmetry.space_group_name_H-M   'P 1'
#
loop_
_entity.id
_entity.type
_entity.pdbx_description
1 polymer ?
#
loop_
_entity_poly.entity_id
_entity_poly.type
_entity_poly.pdbx_seq_one_letter_code
_entity_poly.pdbx_strand_id
1 'polypeptide(L)'
;MDGNGRWAVSLGKPRSEGHREGANAIDRLMDASLEFGLKNVSLYAFSTENWRRPVTEIRSIFNLLVEFIDTRLDTIRNNFV
;
A
#
# COMPACT_ATOMS: atom_id res chain seq x y z
N MET A 1 -0.47 2.82 6.45
CA MET A 1 0.25 4.01 5.94
C MET A 1 -0.74 5.16 5.83
N ASP A 2 -0.48 6.28 6.49
CA ASP A 2 -1.39 7.44 6.46
C ASP A 2 -0.87 8.53 5.50
N GLY A 3 -1.76 9.41 5.07
CA GLY A 3 -1.41 10.58 4.28
C GLY A 3 -1.55 10.42 2.77
N ASN A 4 -1.67 9.20 2.23
CA ASN A 4 -1.83 8.92 0.79
C ASN A 4 -2.89 9.82 0.11
N GLY A 5 -4.09 9.89 0.69
CA GLY A 5 -5.16 10.74 0.16
C GLY A 5 -4.88 12.24 0.27
N ARG A 6 -4.18 12.70 1.33
CA ARG A 6 -3.78 14.11 1.49
C ARG A 6 -2.67 14.48 0.49
N TRP A 7 -1.70 13.60 0.29
CA TRP A 7 -0.62 13.75 -0.68
C TRP A 7 -1.18 13.90 -2.09
N ALA A 8 -2.10 13.03 -2.52
CA ALA A 8 -2.71 13.14 -3.84
C ALA A 8 -3.46 14.47 -4.03
N VAL A 9 -4.28 14.86 -3.04
CA VAL A 9 -5.04 16.12 -3.08
C VAL A 9 -4.11 17.34 -3.15
N SER A 10 -2.98 17.32 -2.44
CA SER A 10 -1.99 18.41 -2.49
C SER A 10 -1.37 18.62 -3.88
N LEU A 11 -1.44 17.60 -4.75
CA LEU A 11 -0.96 17.62 -6.12
C LEU A 11 -2.09 17.73 -7.15
N GLY A 12 -3.34 18.00 -6.71
CA GLY A 12 -4.51 18.05 -7.60
C GLY A 12 -4.90 16.70 -8.21
N LYS A 13 -4.44 15.59 -7.63
CA LYS A 13 -4.68 14.23 -8.13
C LYS A 13 -5.84 13.54 -7.38
N PRO A 14 -6.53 12.57 -8.02
CA PRO A 14 -7.47 11.69 -7.34
C PRO A 14 -6.82 10.94 -6.16
N ARG A 15 -7.57 10.72 -5.07
CA ARG A 15 -7.06 10.02 -3.88
C ARG A 15 -6.49 8.62 -4.19
N SER A 16 -7.04 7.94 -5.20
CA SER A 16 -6.56 6.63 -5.68
C SER A 16 -5.10 6.66 -6.14
N GLU A 17 -4.61 7.75 -6.73
CA GLU A 17 -3.21 7.90 -7.11
C GLU A 17 -2.30 7.89 -5.87
N GLY A 18 -2.72 8.55 -4.79
CA GLY A 18 -1.98 8.51 -3.54
C GLY A 18 -1.93 7.12 -2.92
N HIS A 19 -2.99 6.32 -3.08
CA HIS A 19 -2.98 4.92 -2.66
C HIS A 19 -2.01 4.07 -3.49
N ARG A 20 -1.94 4.31 -4.80
CA ARG A 20 -0.98 3.66 -5.70
C ARG A 20 0.48 4.03 -5.35
N GLU A 21 0.75 5.29 -5.06
CA GLU A 21 2.08 5.70 -4.56
C GLU A 21 2.39 5.13 -3.18
N GLY A 22 1.37 4.98 -2.33
CA GLY A 22 1.49 4.23 -1.10
C GLY A 22 1.95 2.79 -1.34
N ALA A 23 1.42 2.11 -2.36
CA ALA A 23 1.87 0.78 -2.73
C ALA A 23 3.35 0.79 -3.17
N ASN A 24 3.77 1.73 -4.03
CA ASN A 24 5.18 1.87 -4.42
C ASN A 24 6.11 2.12 -3.22
N ALA A 25 5.62 2.82 -2.20
CA ALA A 25 6.37 3.02 -0.96
C ALA A 25 6.52 1.73 -0.14
N ILE A 26 5.56 0.81 -0.21
CA ILE A 26 5.69 -0.52 0.41
C ILE A 26 6.85 -1.30 -0.22
N ASP A 27 7.00 -1.28 -1.55
CA ASP A 27 8.08 -2.04 -2.21
C ASP A 27 9.45 -1.58 -1.70
N ARG A 28 9.68 -0.26 -1.68
CA ARG A 28 10.92 0.31 -1.12
C ARG A 28 11.13 -0.03 0.35
N LEU A 29 10.04 -0.06 1.13
CA LEU A 29 10.11 -0.47 2.54
C LEU A 29 10.49 -1.94 2.67
N MET A 30 9.96 -2.82 1.83
CA MET A 30 10.28 -4.25 1.82
C MET A 30 11.75 -4.48 1.45
N ASP A 31 12.24 -3.82 0.40
CA ASP A 31 13.65 -3.89 -0.01
C ASP A 31 14.59 -3.44 1.12
N ALA A 32 14.29 -2.30 1.76
CA ALA A 32 15.05 -1.82 2.90
C ALA A 32 14.96 -2.79 4.09
N SER A 33 13.79 -3.38 4.34
CA SER A 33 13.60 -4.33 5.44
C SER A 33 14.47 -5.58 5.26
N LEU A 34 14.63 -6.05 4.02
CA LEU A 34 15.56 -7.13 3.67
C LEU A 34 17.01 -6.72 3.92
N GLU A 35 17.42 -5.55 3.44
CA GLU A 35 18.77 -5.00 3.63
C GLU A 35 19.16 -4.90 5.12
N PHE A 36 18.22 -4.45 5.96
CA PHE A 36 18.43 -4.33 7.40
C PHE A 36 18.21 -5.64 8.19
N GLY A 37 17.87 -6.75 7.52
CA GLY A 37 17.64 -8.05 8.16
C GLY A 37 16.43 -8.08 9.09
N LEU A 38 15.41 -7.24 8.84
CA LEU A 38 14.17 -7.22 9.61
C LEU A 38 13.36 -8.50 9.34
N LYS A 39 13.12 -9.27 10.40
CA LYS A 39 12.40 -10.55 10.30
C LYS A 39 10.89 -10.41 10.13
N ASN A 40 10.33 -9.29 10.59
CA ASN A 40 8.88 -9.07 10.59
C ASN A 40 8.58 -7.62 10.24
N VAL A 41 7.66 -7.44 9.28
CA VAL A 41 7.09 -6.13 8.92
C VAL A 41 5.58 -6.26 8.98
N SER A 42 4.92 -5.35 9.70
CA SER A 42 3.46 -5.30 9.79
C SER A 42 2.96 -3.99 9.22
N LEU A 43 2.12 -4.07 8.19
CA LEU A 43 1.59 -2.90 7.49
C LEU A 43 0.12 -2.73 7.83
N TYR A 44 -0.22 -1.56 8.38
CA TYR A 44 -1.60 -1.20 8.59
C TYR A 44 -2.20 -0.65 7.30
N ALA A 45 -2.68 -1.57 6.45
CA ALA A 45 -3.21 -1.28 5.12
C ALA A 45 -4.69 -0.87 5.14
N PHE A 46 -5.48 -1.43 6.07
CA PHE A 46 -6.89 -1.13 6.25
C PHE A 46 -7.26 -1.21 7.73
N SER A 47 -7.98 -0.21 8.23
CA SER A 47 -8.41 -0.04 9.61
C SER A 47 -9.94 -0.18 9.75
N THR A 48 -10.42 -0.33 10.98
CA THR A 48 -11.85 -0.31 11.29
C THR A 48 -12.48 1.04 10.95
N GLU A 49 -11.73 2.12 11.05
CA GLU A 49 -12.20 3.48 10.73
C GLU A 49 -12.36 3.69 9.23
N ASN A 50 -11.65 2.91 8.39
CA ASN A 50 -11.79 2.99 6.94
C ASN A 50 -13.19 2.61 6.45
N TRP A 51 -13.95 1.83 7.21
CA TRP A 51 -15.35 1.53 6.90
C TRP A 51 -16.25 2.76 6.87
N ARG A 52 -15.85 3.88 7.49
CA ARG A 52 -16.59 5.15 7.47
C ARG A 52 -16.39 5.94 6.18
N ARG A 53 -15.50 5.49 5.28
CA ARG A 53 -15.22 6.17 4.01
C ARG A 53 -16.28 5.84 2.94
N PRO A 54 -16.38 6.62 1.86
CA PRO A 54 -17.26 6.30 0.75
C PRO A 54 -17.00 4.90 0.18
N VAL A 55 -18.07 4.16 -0.17
CA VAL A 55 -17.99 2.78 -0.69
C VAL A 55 -17.08 2.69 -1.93
N THR A 56 -17.08 3.73 -2.76
CA THR A 56 -16.20 3.82 -3.93
C THR A 56 -14.72 3.85 -3.54
N GLU A 57 -14.34 4.63 -2.51
CA GLU A 57 -12.96 4.67 -1.99
C GLU A 57 -12.57 3.33 -1.37
N ILE A 58 -13.47 2.69 -0.62
CA ILE A 58 -13.23 1.36 -0.04
C ILE A 58 -12.96 0.33 -1.15
N ARG A 59 -13.80 0.29 -2.19
CA ARG A 59 -13.60 -0.60 -3.35
C ARG A 59 -12.27 -0.34 -4.05
N SER A 60 -11.89 0.92 -4.24
CA SER A 60 -10.58 1.25 -4.82
C SER A 60 -9.42 0.74 -3.98
N ILE A 61 -9.51 0.83 -2.64
CA ILE A 61 -8.47 0.31 -1.75
C ILE A 61 -8.36 -1.22 -1.85
N PHE A 62 -9.49 -1.93 -1.83
CA PHE A 62 -9.47 -3.39 -1.97
C PHE A 62 -9.00 -3.87 -3.34
N ASN A 63 -9.38 -3.17 -4.42
CA ASN A 63 -8.88 -3.49 -5.76
C ASN A 63 -7.36 -3.33 -5.85
N LEU A 64 -6.81 -2.26 -5.26
CA LEU A 64 -5.36 -2.06 -5.18
C LEU A 64 -4.68 -3.13 -4.31
N LEU A 65 -5.34 -3.59 -3.24
CA LEU A 65 -4.81 -4.67 -2.41
C LEU A 65 -4.72 -5.98 -3.19
N VAL A 66 -5.76 -6.32 -3.97
CA VAL A 66 -5.75 -7.51 -4.84
C VAL A 66 -4.65 -7.38 -5.90
N GLU A 67 -4.56 -6.25 -6.59
CA GLU A 67 -3.51 -5.98 -7.58
C GLU A 67 -2.11 -6.11 -6.97
N PHE A 68 -1.90 -5.57 -5.76
CA PHE A 68 -0.63 -5.68 -5.03
C PHE A 68 -0.29 -7.14 -4.72
N ILE A 69 -1.25 -7.90 -4.20
CA ILE A 69 -1.09 -9.34 -3.91
C ILE A 69 -0.70 -10.08 -5.19
N ASP A 70 -1.47 -9.95 -6.26
CA ASP A 70 -1.26 -10.71 -7.49
C ASP A 70 0.06 -10.37 -8.20
N THR A 71 0.51 -9.12 -8.14
CA THR A 71 1.69 -8.67 -8.89
C THR A 71 2.99 -8.70 -8.10
N ARG A 72 2.93 -8.59 -6.77
CA ARG A 72 4.13 -8.36 -5.94
C ARG A 72 4.41 -9.48 -4.95
N LEU A 73 3.45 -10.35 -4.62
CA LEU A 73 3.72 -11.49 -3.72
C LEU A 73 4.84 -12.38 -4.23
N ASP A 74 4.85 -12.69 -5.52
CA ASP A 74 5.86 -13.55 -6.11
C ASP A 74 7.24 -12.89 -6.09
N THR A 75 7.33 -11.60 -6.41
CA THR A 75 8.58 -10.83 -6.29
C THR A 75 9.11 -10.84 -4.87
N ILE A 76 8.24 -10.53 -3.89
CA ILE A 76 8.60 -10.54 -2.48
C ILE A 76 9.07 -11.93 -2.07
N ARG A 77 8.32 -12.98 -2.40
CA ARG A 77 8.66 -14.38 -2.07
C ARG A 77 10.00 -14.81 -2.64
N ASN A 78 10.30 -14.42 -3.88
CA ASN A 78 11.54 -14.79 -4.56
C ASN A 78 12.76 -13.99 -4.05
N ASN A 79 12.55 -12.81 -3.46
CA ASN A 79 13.61 -12.01 -2.82
C ASN A 79 14.02 -12.53 -1.43
N PHE A 80 13.31 -13.52 -0.87
CA PHE A 80 13.65 -14.19 0.39
C PHE A 80 14.38 -15.54 0.19
N VAL A 81 15.00 -15.78 -0.98
CA VAL A 81 15.80 -16.99 -1.29
C VAL A 81 17.29 -16.70 -1.21
#